data_AF-A0A1C2FZC0-F1
#
_entry.id   AF-A0A1C2FZC0-F1
#
_cell.length_a   1.000
_cell.length_b   1.000
_cell.length_c   1.000
_cell.angle_alpha   90.00
_cell.angle_beta   90.00
_cell.angle_gamma   90.00
#
_symmetry.space_group_name_H-M   'P 1'
#
loop_
_entity.id
_entity.type
_entity.pdbx_description
1 polymer ?
#
loop_
_entity_poly.entity_id
_entity_poly.type
_entity_poly.pdbx_seq_one_letter_code
_entity_poly.pdbx_strand_id
1 'polypeptide(L)'
;MESRSGLWPGRLIMLVVGLGLFVMRMHPAWAATVSVTGGGDAAASLAQIAKELAPAKPFFATSDGKWIAPLMYIGSFALLANGLMHLDPARKKASEFGVGIITATAGIMWWPFLIAMMVAQGLGPLTNLVTGLAGMYAFFFTALGLTQIFRVESRHQLGAVAIFIGWLTGVYAYFFLTTPAPTGGTWMYHFTIALVWFVAMNLAGLYMQGRMNERVLGWVVSFAAVYTFAVPGVLWSMPPGHQGPF
;
A
#
# COMPACT_ATOMS: atom_id res chain seq x y z
N MET A 1 36.63 13.62 17.60
CA MET A 1 36.37 12.54 16.62
C MET A 1 36.20 11.25 17.40
N GLU A 2 34.97 10.93 17.78
CA GLU A 2 34.65 9.64 18.42
C GLU A 2 33.82 8.81 17.45
N SER A 3 34.35 7.63 17.15
CA SER A 3 33.74 6.57 16.37
C SER A 3 32.37 6.19 16.96
N ARG A 4 31.29 6.45 16.22
CA ARG A 4 29.97 5.84 16.46
C ARG A 4 29.71 4.77 15.40
N SER A 5 30.55 3.73 15.42
CA SER A 5 30.26 2.47 14.76
C SER A 5 29.29 1.64 15.62
N GLY A 6 28.19 1.18 15.03
CA GLY A 6 27.55 -0.06 15.48
C GLY A 6 26.15 0.01 16.08
N LEU A 7 25.16 0.55 15.35
CA LEU A 7 23.74 0.23 15.58
C LEU A 7 23.09 -0.37 14.32
N TRP A 8 23.67 -1.51 13.99
CA TRP A 8 23.22 -2.72 13.28
C TRP A 8 21.81 -2.80 12.64
N PRO A 9 21.73 -3.22 11.34
CA PRO A 9 20.48 -3.59 10.66
C PRO A 9 19.68 -4.69 11.37
N GLY A 10 20.31 -5.51 12.23
CA GLY A 10 19.64 -6.54 13.03
C GLY A 10 18.57 -6.00 13.98
N ARG A 11 18.71 -4.78 14.52
CA ARG A 11 17.69 -4.18 15.41
C ARG A 11 16.46 -3.70 14.65
N LEU A 12 16.64 -3.23 13.40
CA LEU A 12 15.54 -2.85 12.53
C LEU A 12 14.76 -4.09 12.07
N ILE A 13 15.47 -5.18 11.73
CA ILE A 13 14.87 -6.47 11.39
C ILE A 13 14.08 -7.03 12.59
N MET A 14 14.63 -6.99 13.80
CA MET A 14 13.90 -7.43 15.00
C MET A 14 12.66 -6.57 15.30
N LEU A 15 12.66 -5.28 14.95
CA LEU A 15 11.51 -4.39 15.16
C LEU A 15 10.41 -4.66 14.12
N VAL A 16 10.78 -4.94 12.86
CA VAL A 16 9.86 -5.34 11.79
C VAL A 16 9.29 -6.74 12.04
N VAL A 17 10.13 -7.70 12.45
CA VAL A 17 9.71 -9.06 12.82
C VAL A 17 8.86 -9.03 14.09
N GLY A 18 9.22 -8.23 15.09
CA GLY A 18 8.46 -8.05 16.32
C GLY A 18 7.08 -7.44 16.08
N LEU A 19 6.98 -6.45 15.19
CA LEU A 19 5.70 -5.86 14.79
C LEU A 19 4.85 -6.84 13.97
N GLY A 20 5.48 -7.62 13.07
CA GLY A 20 4.83 -8.71 12.34
C GLY A 20 4.23 -9.76 13.28
N LEU A 21 5.01 -10.22 14.26
CA LEU A 21 4.57 -11.20 15.25
C LEU A 21 3.50 -10.65 16.21
N PHE A 22 3.57 -9.37 16.57
CA PHE A 22 2.54 -8.70 17.38
C PHE A 22 1.20 -8.62 16.63
N VAL A 23 1.22 -8.31 15.34
CA VAL A 23 0.02 -8.29 14.47
C VAL A 23 -0.55 -9.70 14.32
N MET A 24 0.29 -10.73 14.15
CA MET A 24 -0.13 -12.13 14.10
C MET A 24 -0.81 -12.60 15.40
N ARG A 25 -0.38 -12.07 16.56
CA ARG A 25 -0.92 -12.44 17.87
C ARG A 25 -2.27 -11.79 18.19
N MET A 26 -2.62 -10.71 17.49
CA MET A 26 -3.89 -9.97 17.68
C MET A 26 -5.06 -10.59 16.89
N HIS A 27 -4.84 -11.65 16.10
CA HIS A 27 -5.88 -12.33 15.32
C HIS A 27 -5.81 -13.87 15.47
N PRO A 28 -6.64 -14.50 16.34
CA PRO A 28 -6.61 -15.95 16.56
C PRO A 28 -6.97 -16.78 15.31
N ALA A 29 -7.60 -16.19 14.30
CA ALA A 29 -7.93 -16.85 13.04
C ALA A 29 -6.69 -17.20 12.17
N TRP A 30 -5.56 -16.52 12.36
CA TRP A 30 -4.34 -16.74 11.57
C TRP A 30 -3.52 -17.94 12.06
N ALA A 31 -3.58 -18.25 13.36
CA ALA A 31 -2.88 -19.39 13.96
C ALA A 31 -3.48 -20.76 13.55
N ALA A 32 -4.78 -20.80 13.20
CA ALA A 32 -5.46 -22.02 12.78
C ALA A 32 -4.99 -22.53 11.40
N THR A 33 -4.50 -21.65 10.53
CA THR A 33 -3.96 -21.99 9.21
C THR A 33 -2.55 -22.59 9.25
N VAL A 34 -1.84 -22.52 10.39
CA VAL A 34 -0.46 -23.02 10.53
C VAL A 34 -0.39 -24.35 11.29
N SER A 35 -1.50 -24.85 11.85
CA SER A 35 -1.52 -26.11 12.60
C SER A 35 -2.01 -27.33 11.81
N VAL A 36 -1.63 -27.46 10.53
CA VAL A 36 -1.84 -28.72 9.77
C VAL A 36 -0.50 -29.38 9.46
N THR A 37 0.21 -29.76 10.51
CA THR A 37 1.24 -30.80 10.45
C THR A 37 1.06 -31.72 11.64
N GLY A 38 0.18 -32.70 11.47
CA GLY A 38 -0.10 -33.69 12.51
C GLY A 38 -1.15 -34.71 12.07
N GLY A 39 -0.73 -35.65 11.22
CA GLY A 39 -1.24 -37.03 11.07
C GLY A 39 -2.75 -37.28 11.00
N GLY A 40 -3.19 -37.83 9.85
CA GLY A 40 -4.45 -38.57 9.71
C GLY A 40 -5.31 -38.10 8.54
N ASP A 41 -5.41 -38.92 7.50
CA ASP A 41 -6.37 -38.85 6.39
C ASP A 41 -6.24 -37.70 5.38
N ALA A 42 -5.20 -37.83 4.54
CA ALA A 42 -4.96 -36.99 3.35
C ALA A 42 -6.14 -36.94 2.34
N ALA A 43 -7.03 -37.94 2.34
CA ALA A 43 -8.18 -37.98 1.43
C ALA A 43 -9.39 -37.18 1.94
N ALA A 44 -9.60 -37.16 3.27
CA ALA A 44 -10.66 -36.35 3.90
C ALA A 44 -10.29 -34.87 3.89
N SER A 45 -9.00 -34.54 4.08
CA SER A 45 -8.51 -33.17 3.97
C SER A 45 -8.59 -32.63 2.54
N LEU A 46 -8.33 -33.44 1.51
CA LEU A 46 -8.48 -33.03 0.10
C LEU A 46 -9.94 -32.77 -0.29
N ALA A 47 -10.90 -33.57 0.20
CA ALA A 47 -12.32 -33.34 -0.05
C ALA A 47 -12.84 -32.09 0.67
N GLN A 48 -12.31 -31.79 1.86
CA GLN A 48 -12.62 -30.58 2.60
C GLN A 48 -11.98 -29.33 1.96
N ILE A 49 -10.73 -29.44 1.52
CA ILE A 49 -10.03 -28.41 0.72
C ILE A 49 -10.78 -28.15 -0.60
N ALA A 50 -11.25 -29.19 -1.29
CA ALA A 50 -12.06 -29.06 -2.52
C ALA A 50 -13.43 -28.40 -2.26
N LYS A 51 -14.01 -28.60 -1.08
CA LYS A 51 -15.28 -27.96 -0.66
C LYS A 51 -15.08 -26.51 -0.21
N GLU A 52 -13.91 -26.17 0.32
CA GLU A 52 -13.47 -24.78 0.59
C GLU A 52 -12.99 -24.04 -0.68
N LEU A 53 -12.57 -24.77 -1.72
CA LEU A 53 -12.25 -24.27 -3.07
C LEU A 53 -13.47 -24.17 -4.00
N ALA A 54 -14.67 -24.57 -3.56
CA ALA A 54 -15.91 -24.22 -4.23
C ALA A 54 -15.96 -22.69 -4.39
N PRO A 55 -16.42 -22.16 -5.55
CA PRO A 55 -16.00 -20.86 -6.07
C PRO A 55 -16.01 -19.83 -4.96
N ALA A 56 -14.80 -19.43 -4.56
CA ALA A 56 -14.57 -18.47 -3.51
C ALA A 56 -15.56 -17.33 -3.76
N LYS A 57 -16.45 -17.10 -2.78
CA LYS A 57 -17.26 -15.87 -2.79
C LYS A 57 -16.29 -14.74 -3.10
N PRO A 58 -16.60 -13.86 -4.07
CA PRO A 58 -15.67 -12.82 -4.47
C PRO A 58 -15.14 -12.18 -3.18
N PHE A 59 -13.82 -12.07 -3.06
CA PHE A 59 -13.13 -11.58 -1.85
C PHE A 59 -13.74 -10.27 -1.32
N PHE A 60 -14.38 -9.52 -2.21
CA PHE A 60 -15.11 -8.27 -1.98
C PHE A 60 -16.51 -8.42 -1.36
N ALA A 61 -17.07 -9.64 -1.25
CA ALA A 61 -18.42 -9.91 -0.76
C ALA A 61 -18.48 -10.55 0.63
N THR A 62 -17.34 -10.88 1.25
CA THR A 62 -17.29 -11.38 2.64
C THR A 62 -16.92 -10.24 3.61
N SER A 63 -17.11 -10.49 4.91
CA SER A 63 -16.62 -9.64 6.00
C SER A 63 -15.12 -9.30 5.91
N ASP A 64 -14.37 -10.01 5.06
CA ASP A 64 -12.92 -9.89 4.90
C ASP A 64 -12.52 -8.68 4.03
N GLY A 65 -13.40 -8.22 3.13
CA GLY A 65 -13.20 -7.00 2.35
C GLY A 65 -13.22 -5.72 3.20
N LYS A 66 -13.74 -5.76 4.44
CA LYS A 66 -13.77 -4.60 5.35
C LYS A 66 -12.41 -4.24 5.95
N TRP A 67 -11.44 -5.18 5.92
CA TRP A 67 -10.11 -4.98 6.54
C TRP A 67 -9.21 -4.01 5.79
N ILE A 68 -9.49 -3.74 4.51
CA ILE A 68 -8.71 -2.77 3.73
C ILE A 68 -9.08 -1.32 4.07
N ALA A 69 -10.27 -1.05 4.64
CA ALA A 69 -10.68 0.31 4.97
C ALA A 69 -9.72 0.97 5.99
N PRO A 70 -9.33 0.32 7.09
CA PRO A 70 -8.23 0.78 7.94
C PRO A 70 -6.94 1.10 7.19
N LEU A 71 -6.53 0.27 6.22
CA LEU A 71 -5.32 0.49 5.43
C LEU A 71 -5.46 1.68 4.46
N MET A 72 -6.65 1.87 3.89
CA MET A 72 -6.95 3.06 3.09
C MET A 72 -6.88 4.32 3.95
N TYR A 73 -7.42 4.31 5.18
CA TYR A 73 -7.28 5.46 6.08
C TYR A 73 -5.82 5.74 6.46
N ILE A 74 -5.01 4.70 6.72
CA ILE A 74 -3.57 4.86 6.97
C ILE A 74 -2.87 5.44 5.74
N GLY A 75 -3.16 4.94 4.54
CA GLY A 75 -2.61 5.45 3.28
C GLY A 75 -3.00 6.91 3.02
N SER A 76 -4.28 7.25 3.23
CA SER A 76 -4.78 8.62 3.16
C SER A 76 -4.07 9.52 4.16
N PHE A 77 -3.91 9.07 5.40
CA PHE A 77 -3.27 9.86 6.46
C PHE A 77 -1.79 10.11 6.14
N ALA A 78 -1.07 9.10 5.64
CA ALA A 78 0.33 9.24 5.23
C ALA A 78 0.51 10.20 4.05
N LEU A 79 -0.33 10.11 3.03
CA LEU A 79 -0.29 11.06 1.91
C LEU A 79 -0.67 12.47 2.37
N LEU A 80 -1.74 12.62 3.17
CA LEU A 80 -2.15 13.94 3.66
C LEU A 80 -1.07 14.57 4.54
N ALA A 81 -0.40 13.79 5.39
CA ALA A 81 0.72 14.26 6.20
C ALA A 81 1.88 14.77 5.33
N ASN A 82 2.23 14.05 4.25
CA ASN A 82 3.22 14.53 3.27
C ASN A 82 2.74 15.77 2.52
N GLY A 83 1.50 15.78 2.05
CA GLY A 83 0.92 16.90 1.31
C GLY A 83 0.90 18.19 2.12
N LEU A 84 0.41 18.13 3.37
CA LEU A 84 0.37 19.28 4.27
C LEU A 84 1.77 19.78 4.66
N MET A 85 2.73 18.88 4.85
CA MET A 85 4.13 19.27 5.10
C MET A 85 4.72 20.10 3.96
N HIS A 86 4.35 19.79 2.71
CA HIS A 86 4.78 20.56 1.53
C HIS A 86 4.01 21.87 1.34
N LEU A 87 2.80 21.99 1.90
CA LEU A 87 1.99 23.21 1.83
C LEU A 87 2.36 24.24 2.92
N ASP A 88 2.84 23.80 4.09
CA ASP A 88 3.31 24.67 5.18
C ASP A 88 4.84 24.56 5.39
N PRO A 89 5.64 25.33 4.62
CA PRO A 89 7.09 25.27 4.72
C PRO A 89 7.66 25.81 6.05
N ALA A 90 6.87 26.51 6.86
CA ALA A 90 7.34 27.08 8.13
C ALA A 90 7.47 26.03 9.26
N ARG A 91 6.80 24.87 9.16
CA ARG A 91 6.82 23.80 10.19
C ARG A 91 7.81 22.65 9.92
N LYS A 92 8.54 22.72 8.80
CA LYS A 92 9.28 21.61 8.15
C LYS A 92 10.14 20.73 9.07
N LYS A 93 10.98 21.30 9.93
CA LYS A 93 11.98 20.50 10.66
C LYS A 93 11.41 19.68 11.82
N ALA A 94 10.34 20.15 12.45
CA ALA A 94 9.64 19.41 13.51
C ALA A 94 8.61 18.44 12.93
N SER A 95 8.04 18.75 11.75
CA SER A 95 7.06 17.90 11.08
C SER A 95 7.68 16.72 10.32
N GLU A 96 8.88 16.86 9.74
CA GLU A 96 9.44 15.85 8.83
C GLU A 96 9.71 14.49 9.50
N PHE A 97 10.17 14.48 10.75
CA PHE A 97 10.37 13.22 11.48
C PHE A 97 9.05 12.48 11.72
N GLY A 98 8.02 13.20 12.18
CA GLY A 98 6.69 12.62 12.43
C GLY A 98 6.02 12.13 11.13
N VAL A 99 6.11 12.93 10.06
CA VAL A 99 5.66 12.53 8.72
C VAL A 99 6.44 11.30 8.25
N GLY A 100 7.74 11.24 8.51
CA GLY A 100 8.58 10.07 8.21
C GLY A 100 8.12 8.79 8.88
N ILE A 101 7.79 8.84 10.18
CA ILE A 101 7.21 7.71 10.90
C ILE A 101 5.91 7.26 10.24
N ILE A 102 4.98 8.18 10.01
CA ILE A 102 3.67 7.88 9.42
C ILE A 102 3.84 7.22 8.04
N THR A 103 4.73 7.80 7.22
CA THR A 103 5.03 7.34 5.86
C THR A 103 5.63 5.93 5.87
N ALA A 104 6.61 5.69 6.75
CA ALA A 104 7.24 4.37 6.89
C ALA A 104 6.25 3.33 7.42
N THR A 105 5.44 3.67 8.42
CA THR A 105 4.39 2.79 8.96
C THR A 105 3.38 2.41 7.88
N ALA A 106 2.91 3.38 7.09
CA ALA A 106 1.99 3.10 5.99
C ALA A 106 2.61 2.14 4.95
N GLY A 107 3.87 2.38 4.55
CA GLY A 107 4.58 1.49 3.63
C GLY A 107 4.75 0.07 4.18
N ILE A 108 5.09 -0.07 5.46
CA ILE A 108 5.27 -1.38 6.11
C ILE A 108 3.93 -2.12 6.25
N MET A 109 2.87 -1.43 6.67
CA MET A 109 1.54 -2.03 6.89
C MET A 109 0.85 -2.48 5.61
N TRP A 110 1.28 -1.99 4.45
CA TRP A 110 0.80 -2.49 3.16
C TRP A 110 1.27 -3.91 2.86
N TRP A 111 2.44 -4.36 3.35
CA TRP A 111 2.99 -5.67 3.00
C TRP A 111 2.14 -6.87 3.41
N PRO A 112 1.65 -6.98 4.67
CA PRO A 112 0.76 -8.07 5.05
C PRO A 112 -0.49 -8.16 4.16
N PHE A 113 -1.04 -7.02 3.76
CA PHE A 113 -2.20 -6.97 2.87
C PHE A 113 -1.88 -7.44 1.45
N LEU A 114 -0.72 -7.04 0.90
CA LEU A 114 -0.29 -7.49 -0.42
C LEU A 114 -0.07 -9.01 -0.45
N ILE A 115 0.53 -9.57 0.60
CA ILE A 115 0.70 -11.00 0.75
C ILE A 115 -0.67 -11.69 0.81
N ALA A 116 -1.59 -11.17 1.63
CA ALA A 116 -2.94 -11.73 1.72
C ALA A 116 -3.67 -11.69 0.36
N MET A 117 -3.56 -10.60 -0.40
CA MET A 117 -4.11 -10.52 -1.75
C MET A 117 -3.50 -11.57 -2.69
N MET A 118 -2.18 -11.71 -2.69
CA MET A 118 -1.48 -12.70 -3.52
C MET A 118 -1.87 -14.14 -3.16
N VAL A 119 -2.16 -14.43 -1.90
CA VAL A 119 -2.65 -15.75 -1.47
C VAL A 119 -4.09 -15.97 -1.90
N ALA A 120 -4.95 -14.96 -1.74
CA ALA A 120 -6.37 -15.06 -2.07
C ALA A 120 -6.66 -15.12 -3.58
N GLN A 121 -5.79 -14.56 -4.43
CA GLN A 121 -5.93 -14.54 -5.89
C GLN A 121 -7.32 -14.03 -6.35
N GLY A 122 -7.90 -13.05 -5.65
CA GLY A 122 -9.28 -12.59 -5.85
C GLY A 122 -9.58 -12.02 -7.25
N LEU A 123 -8.56 -11.66 -8.03
CA LEU A 123 -8.66 -11.20 -9.41
C LEU A 123 -8.05 -12.21 -10.41
N GLY A 124 -7.80 -13.45 -9.99
CA GLY A 124 -7.04 -14.43 -10.76
C GLY A 124 -5.62 -13.92 -11.07
N PRO A 125 -5.04 -14.23 -12.25
CA PRO A 125 -3.67 -13.82 -12.62
C PRO A 125 -3.41 -12.30 -12.56
N LEU A 126 -4.45 -11.47 -12.70
CA LEU A 126 -4.35 -10.01 -12.56
C LEU A 126 -3.98 -9.58 -11.14
N THR A 127 -4.23 -10.43 -10.14
CA THR A 127 -3.83 -10.17 -8.75
C THR A 127 -2.33 -9.90 -8.67
N ASN A 128 -1.49 -10.71 -9.33
CA ASN A 128 -0.03 -10.55 -9.29
C ASN A 128 0.43 -9.24 -9.92
N LEU A 129 -0.29 -8.78 -10.94
CA LEU A 129 -0.03 -7.50 -11.58
C LEU A 129 -0.34 -6.36 -10.60
N VAL A 130 -1.55 -6.30 -10.06
CA VAL A 130 -1.98 -5.25 -9.13
C VAL A 130 -1.15 -5.23 -7.84
N THR A 131 -0.86 -6.40 -7.25
CA THR A 131 -0.04 -6.50 -6.04
C THR A 131 1.43 -6.15 -6.29
N GLY A 132 1.95 -6.44 -7.49
CA GLY A 132 3.29 -6.02 -7.90
C GLY A 132 3.44 -4.50 -7.89
N LEU A 133 2.52 -3.77 -8.52
CA LEU A 133 2.55 -2.30 -8.51
C LEU A 133 2.36 -1.74 -7.09
N ALA A 134 1.40 -2.27 -6.33
CA ALA A 134 1.16 -1.83 -4.96
C ALA A 134 2.36 -2.14 -4.03
N GLY A 135 3.10 -3.22 -4.27
CA GLY A 135 4.37 -3.53 -3.60
C GLY A 135 5.46 -2.50 -3.88
N MET A 136 5.54 -1.98 -5.11
CA MET A 136 6.48 -0.90 -5.44
C MET A 136 6.15 0.39 -4.68
N TYR A 137 4.86 0.74 -4.53
CA TYR A 137 4.46 1.85 -3.66
C TYR A 137 4.82 1.59 -2.21
N ALA A 138 4.47 0.42 -1.66
CA ALA A 138 4.78 0.05 -0.28
C ALA A 138 6.28 0.18 0.01
N PHE A 139 7.12 -0.29 -0.90
CA PHE A 139 8.57 -0.10 -0.85
C PHE A 139 8.95 1.38 -0.89
N PHE A 140 8.44 2.14 -1.85
CA PHE A 140 8.76 3.56 -2.00
C PHE A 140 8.39 4.38 -0.75
N PHE A 141 7.19 4.19 -0.20
CA PHE A 141 6.75 4.87 1.04
C PHE A 141 7.60 4.46 2.24
N THR A 142 7.97 3.18 2.34
CA THR A 142 8.90 2.72 3.38
C THR A 142 10.24 3.45 3.25
N ALA A 143 10.84 3.44 2.06
CA ALA A 143 12.11 4.09 1.79
C ALA A 143 12.04 5.61 2.04
N LEU A 144 11.00 6.29 1.54
CA LEU A 144 10.78 7.71 1.75
C LEU A 144 10.67 8.05 3.24
N GLY A 145 9.85 7.31 3.99
CA GLY A 145 9.70 7.52 5.43
C GLY A 145 11.01 7.34 6.19
N LEU A 146 11.80 6.31 5.86
CA LEU A 146 13.12 6.10 6.46
C LEU A 146 14.09 7.24 6.12
N THR A 147 14.09 7.76 4.88
CA THR A 147 14.95 8.91 4.54
C THR A 147 14.55 10.18 5.30
N GLN A 148 13.26 10.37 5.60
CA GLN A 148 12.75 11.49 6.41
C GLN A 148 13.15 11.32 7.89
N ILE A 149 13.03 10.12 8.46
CA ILE A 149 13.40 9.81 9.85
C ILE A 149 14.90 10.02 10.08
N PHE A 150 15.73 9.48 9.20
CA PHE A 150 17.19 9.49 9.34
C PHE A 150 17.87 10.68 8.66
N ARG A 151 17.09 11.58 8.04
CA ARG A 151 17.58 12.76 7.30
C ARG A 151 18.68 12.41 6.30
N VAL A 152 18.44 11.37 5.51
CA VAL A 152 19.40 10.86 4.53
C VAL A 152 19.55 11.86 3.38
N GLU A 153 20.76 12.38 3.17
CA GLU A 153 21.06 13.39 2.16
C GLU A 153 20.85 12.89 0.71
N SER A 154 20.92 11.56 0.50
CA SER A 154 20.71 10.93 -0.80
C SER A 154 19.24 10.76 -1.21
N ARG A 155 18.28 11.47 -0.57
CA ARG A 155 16.85 11.43 -0.93
C ARG A 155 16.59 11.74 -2.41
N HIS A 156 17.46 12.48 -3.07
CA HIS A 156 17.37 12.75 -4.51
C HIS A 156 17.40 11.47 -5.38
N GLN A 157 18.04 10.39 -4.91
CA GLN A 157 18.07 9.09 -5.60
C GLN A 157 16.69 8.43 -5.66
N LEU A 158 15.86 8.63 -4.62
CA LEU A 158 14.46 8.17 -4.64
C LEU A 158 13.64 8.89 -5.72
N GLY A 159 14.08 10.04 -6.21
CA GLY A 159 13.37 10.76 -7.27
C GLY A 159 13.31 9.99 -8.59
N ALA A 160 14.40 9.32 -8.97
CA ALA A 160 14.42 8.47 -10.16
C ALA A 160 13.52 7.23 -9.99
N VAL A 161 13.52 6.63 -8.79
CA VAL A 161 12.62 5.52 -8.43
C VAL A 161 11.16 5.96 -8.52
N ALA A 162 10.82 7.14 -8.01
CA ALA A 162 9.47 7.68 -8.07
C ALA A 162 8.99 7.86 -9.53
N ILE A 163 9.82 8.44 -10.39
CA ILE A 163 9.52 8.61 -11.82
C ILE A 163 9.31 7.25 -12.49
N PHE A 164 10.19 6.29 -12.22
CA PHE A 164 10.08 4.93 -12.78
C PHE A 164 8.75 4.27 -12.37
N ILE A 165 8.41 4.27 -11.08
CA ILE A 165 7.12 3.76 -10.59
C ILE A 165 5.96 4.53 -11.23
N GLY A 166 6.08 5.85 -11.36
CA GLY A 166 5.10 6.69 -12.06
C GLY A 166 4.83 6.17 -13.47
N TRP A 167 5.86 5.95 -14.28
CA TRP A 167 5.68 5.42 -15.63
C TRP A 167 5.13 4.00 -15.68
N LEU A 168 5.54 3.11 -14.77
CA LEU A 168 4.91 1.79 -14.64
C LEU A 168 3.41 1.93 -14.33
N THR A 169 3.04 2.88 -13.48
CA THR A 169 1.63 3.21 -13.20
C THR A 169 0.91 3.68 -14.46
N GLY A 170 1.57 4.45 -15.31
CA GLY A 170 1.04 4.87 -16.61
C GLY A 170 0.71 3.67 -17.53
N VAL A 171 1.55 2.64 -17.54
CA VAL A 171 1.27 1.38 -18.27
C VAL A 171 0.01 0.70 -17.70
N TYR A 172 -0.18 0.72 -16.38
CA TYR A 172 -1.39 0.17 -15.75
C TYR A 172 -2.63 1.00 -16.06
N ALA A 173 -2.50 2.33 -16.08
CA ALA A 173 -3.59 3.20 -16.52
C ALA A 173 -4.03 2.83 -17.94
N TYR A 174 -3.08 2.65 -18.86
CA TYR A 174 -3.38 2.19 -20.22
C TYR A 174 -4.09 0.83 -20.22
N PHE A 175 -3.60 -0.14 -19.45
CA PHE A 175 -4.25 -1.44 -19.30
C PHE A 175 -5.71 -1.33 -18.85
N PHE A 176 -6.01 -0.54 -17.82
CA PHE A 176 -7.38 -0.32 -17.34
C PHE A 176 -8.25 0.41 -18.36
N LEU A 177 -7.67 1.30 -19.16
CA LEU A 177 -8.40 2.01 -20.19
C LEU A 177 -8.83 1.10 -21.35
N THR A 178 -7.98 0.14 -21.74
CA THR A 178 -8.18 -0.66 -22.96
C THR A 178 -8.71 -2.07 -22.72
N THR A 179 -8.66 -2.58 -21.49
CA THR A 179 -9.04 -3.95 -21.18
C THR A 179 -10.45 -4.00 -20.58
N PRO A 180 -11.34 -4.92 -20.97
CA PRO A 180 -12.63 -5.08 -20.31
C PRO A 180 -12.51 -5.54 -18.86
N ALA A 181 -13.48 -5.19 -18.01
CA ALA A 181 -13.56 -5.75 -16.65
C ALA A 181 -14.05 -7.21 -16.67
N PRO A 182 -13.44 -8.13 -15.88
CA PRO A 182 -13.83 -9.54 -15.79
C PRO A 182 -15.30 -9.76 -15.41
N THR A 183 -15.89 -8.81 -14.67
CA THR A 183 -17.27 -8.85 -14.17
C THR A 183 -18.29 -8.23 -15.12
N GLY A 184 -17.86 -7.74 -16.29
CA GLY A 184 -18.70 -6.96 -17.21
C GLY A 184 -18.80 -5.51 -16.76
N GLY A 185 -18.14 -4.59 -17.48
CA GLY A 185 -18.05 -3.17 -17.11
C GLY A 185 -16.76 -2.52 -17.59
N THR A 186 -16.50 -1.30 -17.14
CA THR A 186 -15.27 -0.55 -17.45
C THR A 186 -14.41 -0.36 -16.20
N TRP A 187 -13.09 -0.36 -16.35
CA TRP A 187 -12.16 -0.03 -15.26
C TRP A 187 -11.95 1.48 -15.11
N MET A 188 -12.90 2.31 -15.53
CA MET A 188 -12.72 3.77 -15.60
C MET A 188 -12.24 4.36 -14.27
N TYR A 189 -12.76 3.86 -13.16
CA TYR A 189 -12.34 4.28 -11.82
C TYR A 189 -10.89 3.87 -11.47
N HIS A 190 -10.47 2.67 -11.87
CA HIS A 190 -9.08 2.22 -11.66
C HIS A 190 -8.10 2.97 -12.57
N PHE A 191 -8.53 3.29 -13.80
CA PHE A 191 -7.79 4.16 -14.71
C PHE A 191 -7.55 5.55 -14.11
N THR A 192 -8.57 6.20 -13.55
CA THR A 192 -8.42 7.53 -12.95
C THR A 192 -7.54 7.50 -11.71
N ILE A 193 -7.62 6.45 -10.87
CA ILE A 193 -6.67 6.25 -9.77
C ILE A 193 -5.24 6.16 -10.31
N ALA A 194 -5.00 5.28 -11.29
CA ALA A 194 -3.68 5.10 -11.87
C ALA A 194 -3.13 6.40 -12.49
N LEU A 195 -4.00 7.21 -13.12
CA LEU A 195 -3.61 8.51 -13.66
C LEU A 195 -3.19 9.50 -12.56
N VAL A 196 -3.94 9.56 -11.45
CA VAL A 196 -3.60 10.41 -10.30
C VAL A 196 -2.25 10.01 -9.71
N TRP A 197 -2.00 8.71 -9.57
CA TRP A 197 -0.72 8.20 -9.09
C TRP A 197 0.44 8.40 -10.07
N PHE A 198 0.20 8.25 -11.37
CA PHE A 198 1.17 8.60 -12.42
C PHE A 198 1.64 10.04 -12.26
N VAL A 199 0.70 10.98 -12.11
CA VAL A 199 1.00 12.40 -11.91
C VAL A 199 1.72 12.63 -10.58
N ALA A 200 1.18 12.11 -9.48
CA ALA A 200 1.74 12.31 -8.14
C ALA A 200 3.19 11.80 -8.02
N MET A 201 3.48 10.61 -8.56
CA MET A 201 4.81 10.01 -8.50
C MET A 201 5.83 10.74 -9.37
N ASN A 202 5.44 11.19 -10.57
CA ASN A 202 6.32 11.99 -11.42
C ASN A 202 6.62 13.35 -10.78
N LEU A 203 5.63 14.02 -10.20
CA LEU A 203 5.84 15.29 -9.49
C LEU A 203 6.69 15.12 -8.23
N ALA A 204 6.47 14.05 -7.47
CA ALA A 204 7.29 13.71 -6.30
C ALA A 204 8.75 13.47 -6.70
N GLY A 205 8.97 12.73 -7.80
CA GLY A 205 10.31 12.47 -8.30
C GLY A 205 11.03 13.71 -8.81
N LEU A 206 10.34 14.56 -9.59
CA LEU A 206 10.87 15.85 -10.03
C LEU A 206 11.17 16.79 -8.85
N TYR A 207 10.33 16.78 -7.81
CA TYR A 207 10.56 17.55 -6.59
C TYR A 207 11.81 17.08 -5.85
N MET A 208 11.99 15.76 -5.67
CA MET A 208 13.20 15.20 -5.03
C MET A 208 14.48 15.52 -5.80
N GLN A 209 14.37 15.82 -7.10
CA GLN A 209 15.47 16.27 -7.95
C GLN A 209 15.61 17.81 -7.99
N GLY A 210 14.81 18.56 -7.23
CA GLY A 210 14.85 20.03 -7.19
C GLY A 210 14.21 20.72 -8.41
N ARG A 211 13.41 20.01 -9.21
CA ARG A 211 12.84 20.48 -10.48
C ARG A 211 11.34 20.79 -10.43
N MET A 212 10.72 20.71 -9.25
CA MET A 212 9.28 20.91 -9.09
C MET A 212 8.97 21.86 -7.94
N ASN A 213 7.90 22.63 -8.09
CA ASN A 213 7.40 23.49 -7.03
C ASN A 213 6.81 22.65 -5.91
N GLU A 214 7.26 22.90 -4.68
CA GLU A 214 6.83 22.16 -3.49
C GLU A 214 5.33 22.27 -3.22
N ARG A 215 4.74 23.46 -3.40
CA ARG A 215 3.30 23.65 -3.17
C ARG A 215 2.46 22.87 -4.17
N VAL A 216 2.92 22.77 -5.41
CA VAL A 216 2.24 21.96 -6.44
C VAL A 216 2.24 20.49 -6.04
N LEU A 217 3.40 19.97 -5.59
CA LEU A 217 3.48 18.62 -5.04
C LEU A 217 2.51 18.45 -3.86
N GLY A 218 2.51 19.39 -2.91
CA GLY A 218 1.65 19.34 -1.73
C GLY A 218 0.16 19.24 -2.06
N TRP A 219 -0.32 20.04 -3.02
CA TRP A 219 -1.70 19.98 -3.50
C TRP A 219 -2.04 18.65 -4.18
N VAL A 220 -1.19 18.17 -5.08
CA VAL A 220 -1.42 16.93 -5.82
C VAL A 220 -1.42 15.73 -4.89
N VAL A 221 -0.48 15.66 -3.94
CA VAL A 221 -0.39 14.58 -2.96
C VAL A 221 -1.60 14.59 -2.01
N SER A 222 -2.06 15.77 -1.59
CA SER A 222 -3.27 15.91 -0.77
C SER A 222 -4.52 15.48 -1.53
N PHE A 223 -4.63 15.86 -2.81
CA PHE A 223 -5.71 15.39 -3.68
C PHE A 223 -5.67 13.87 -3.87
N ALA A 224 -4.49 13.29 -4.12
CA ALA A 224 -4.33 11.86 -4.23
C ALA A 224 -4.76 11.13 -2.94
N ALA A 225 -4.43 11.67 -1.77
CA ALA A 225 -4.87 11.13 -0.48
C ALA A 225 -6.39 10.99 -0.41
N VAL A 226 -7.10 12.07 -0.74
CA VAL A 226 -8.56 12.12 -0.65
C VAL A 226 -9.19 11.23 -1.71
N TYR A 227 -8.79 11.41 -2.96
CA TYR A 227 -9.39 10.75 -4.11
C TYR A 227 -9.14 9.23 -4.14
N THR A 228 -7.92 8.80 -3.83
CA THR A 228 -7.53 7.39 -4.01
C THR A 228 -7.67 6.54 -2.75
N PHE A 229 -7.80 7.16 -1.57
CA PHE A 229 -7.90 6.42 -0.31
C PHE A 229 -9.02 6.89 0.61
N ALA A 230 -9.17 8.19 0.90
CA ALA A 230 -10.18 8.63 1.88
C ALA A 230 -11.60 8.33 1.39
N VAL A 231 -11.92 8.76 0.16
CA VAL A 231 -13.24 8.53 -0.44
C VAL A 231 -13.50 7.03 -0.63
N PRO A 232 -12.59 6.23 -1.22
CA PRO A 232 -12.74 4.78 -1.26
C PRO A 232 -12.89 4.12 0.11
N GLY A 233 -12.11 4.58 1.10
CA GLY A 233 -12.17 4.11 2.49
C GLY A 233 -13.55 4.28 3.09
N VAL A 234 -14.16 5.45 2.90
CA VAL A 234 -15.52 5.73 3.35
C VAL A 234 -16.52 4.84 2.61
N LEU A 235 -16.43 4.73 1.29
CA LEU A 235 -17.35 3.94 0.47
C LEU A 235 -17.28 2.44 0.80
N TRP A 236 -16.10 1.88 1.02
CA TRP A 236 -15.92 0.48 1.44
C TRP A 236 -16.33 0.22 2.88
N SER A 237 -16.36 1.26 3.72
CA SER A 237 -16.89 1.15 5.08
C SER A 237 -18.43 1.12 5.11
N MET A 238 -19.10 1.44 4.00
CA MET A 238 -20.56 1.46 3.93
C MET A 238 -21.18 0.05 3.91
N PRO A 239 -22.45 -0.10 4.34
CA PRO A 239 -23.18 -1.36 4.23
C PRO A 239 -23.22 -1.89 2.79
N PRO A 240 -23.32 -3.22 2.59
CA PRO A 240 -23.49 -3.82 1.26
C PRO A 240 -24.64 -3.16 0.48
N GLY A 241 -24.40 -2.84 -0.79
CA GLY A 241 -25.36 -2.11 -1.65
C GLY A 241 -25.19 -0.59 -1.68
N HIS A 242 -24.36 -0.01 -0.81
CA HIS A 242 -24.01 1.42 -0.82
C HIS A 242 -22.54 1.71 -1.17
N GLN A 243 -21.79 0.66 -1.54
CA GLN A 243 -20.33 0.69 -1.59
C GLN A 243 -19.76 1.37 -2.85
N GLY A 244 -20.60 1.86 -3.77
CA GLY A 244 -20.18 2.39 -5.07
C GLY A 244 -19.72 1.28 -6.03
N PRO A 245 -19.21 1.60 -7.23
CA PRO A 245 -18.85 0.63 -8.27
C PRO A 245 -17.50 -0.08 -8.01
N PHE A 246 -17.19 -0.42 -6.76
CA PHE A 246 -15.92 -1.03 -6.36
C PHE A 246 -15.99 -2.56 -6.34
#